data_AF-W6KH61-F1
#
_entry.id   AF-W6KH61-F1
#
_cell.length_a   1.000
_cell.length_b   1.000
_cell.length_c   1.000
_cell.angle_alpha   90.00
_cell.angle_beta   90.00
_cell.angle_gamma   90.00
#
_symmetry.space_group_name_H-M   'P 1'
#
loop_
_entity.id
_entity.type
_entity.pdbx_description
1 polymer ?
#
loop_
_entity_poly.entity_id
_entity_poly.type
_entity_poly.pdbx_seq_one_letter_code
_entity_poly.pdbx_strand_id
1 'polypeptide(L)' 'MATLVAMRHNPHMKQKYDALITAGKPPKVALPAIIRKLGILANALLRDNRKWAEISP' A
#
# COMPACT_ATOMS: atom_id res chain seq x y z
N MET A 1 -0.52 -11.72 -7.25
CA MET A 1 -0.91 -11.86 -5.83
C MET A 1 -0.17 -10.90 -4.88
N ALA A 2 0.27 -9.71 -5.31
CA ALA A 2 1.03 -8.79 -4.44
C ALA A 2 0.16 -7.97 -3.46
N THR A 3 -1.06 -7.66 -3.87
CA THR A 3 -2.03 -6.88 -3.08
C THR A 3 -2.55 -7.62 -1.86
N LEU A 4 -2.74 -8.95 -1.94
CA LEU A 4 -3.17 -9.75 -0.80
C LEU A 4 -2.11 -9.77 0.32
N VAL A 5 -0.84 -9.88 -0.07
CA VAL A 5 0.31 -9.84 0.85
C VAL A 5 0.41 -8.45 1.49
N ALA A 6 0.25 -7.39 0.70
CA ALA A 6 0.24 -6.03 1.21
C ALA A 6 -0.89 -5.76 2.20
N MET A 7 -2.09 -6.29 1.95
CA MET A 7 -3.23 -6.18 2.88
C MET A 7 -3.03 -6.98 4.17
N ARG A 8 -2.32 -8.11 4.11
CA ARG A 8 -2.02 -8.94 5.29
C ARG A 8 -0.96 -8.32 6.19
N HIS A 9 0.11 -7.78 5.61
CA HIS A 9 1.25 -7.25 6.37
C HIS A 9 1.15 -5.76 6.67
N ASN A 10 0.25 -5.01 6.03
CA ASN A 10 0.10 -3.58 6.26
C ASN A 10 -1.37 -3.21 6.47
N PRO A 11 -1.84 -3.07 7.73
CA PRO A 11 -3.23 -2.69 8.02
C PRO A 11 -3.61 -1.33 7.39
N HIS A 12 -2.66 -0.40 7.28
CA HIS A 12 -2.83 0.88 6.59
C HIS A 12 -3.17 0.74 5.09
N MET A 13 -2.61 -0.28 4.42
CA MET A 13 -2.88 -0.53 3.00
C MET A 13 -4.28 -1.13 2.80
N LYS A 14 -4.70 -1.99 3.72
CA LYS A 14 -6.06 -2.55 3.75
C LYS A 14 -7.09 -1.44 3.97
N GLN A 15 -6.86 -0.54 4.93
CA GLN A 15 -7.77 0.57 5.21
C GLN A 15 -7.92 1.51 4.00
N LYS A 16 -6.84 1.75 3.24
CA LYS A 16 -6.92 2.50 1.98
C LYS A 16 -7.64 1.75 0.86
N TYR A 17 -7.48 0.43 0.78
CA TYR A 17 -8.25 -0.38 -0.15
C TYR A 17 -9.74 -0.25 0.15
N ASP A 18 -10.10 -0.50 1.41
CA ASP A 18 -11.48 -0.49 1.86
C ASP A 18 -12.09 0.90 1.66
N ALA A 19 -11.37 1.99 1.95
CA ALA A 19 -11.81 3.36 1.66
C ALA A 19 -12.04 3.63 0.16
N LEU A 20 -11.26 3.02 -0.74
CA LEU A 20 -11.45 3.16 -2.19
C LEU A 20 -12.66 2.36 -2.68
N ILE A 21 -12.87 1.17 -2.11
CA ILE A 21 -14.03 0.33 -2.42
C ILE A 21 -15.32 0.94 -1.88
N THR A 22 -15.32 1.46 -0.64
CA THR A 22 -16.49 2.14 -0.05
C THR A 22 -16.81 3.46 -0.77
N ALA A 23 -15.82 4.12 -1.35
CA ALA A 23 -16.02 5.25 -2.25
C ALA A 23 -16.61 4.86 -3.63
N GLY A 24 -16.99 3.60 -3.84
CA GLY A 24 -17.62 3.10 -5.06
C GLY A 24 -16.67 2.84 -6.22
N LYS A 25 -15.34 2.86 -5.98
CA LYS A 25 -14.38 2.62 -7.06
C LYS A 25 -14.27 1.12 -7.36
N PRO A 26 -14.21 0.73 -8.64
CA PRO A 26 -14.04 -0.66 -9.00
C PRO A 26 -12.69 -1.20 -8.46
N PRO A 27 -12.64 -2.46 -7.99
CA PRO A 27 -11.43 -3.10 -7.48
C PRO A 27 -10.25 -3.02 -8.45
N LYS A 28 -10.54 -3.03 -9.76
CA LYS A 28 -9.55 -2.87 -10.83
C LYS A 28 -8.75 -1.56 -10.75
N VAL A 29 -9.29 -0.51 -10.16
CA VAL A 29 -8.61 0.79 -9.96
C VAL A 29 -7.99 0.89 -8.57
N ALA A 30 -8.61 0.26 -7.56
CA ALA A 30 -8.08 0.23 -6.20
C ALA A 30 -6.76 -0.57 -6.09
N LEU A 31 -6.64 -1.68 -6.82
CA LEU A 31 -5.44 -2.51 -6.80
C LEU A 31 -4.18 -1.79 -7.35
N PRO A 32 -4.20 -1.16 -8.54
CA PRO A 32 -3.08 -0.35 -9.03
C PRO A 32 -2.70 0.81 -8.09
N ALA A 33 -3.68 1.43 -7.42
CA ALA A 33 -3.40 2.51 -6.48
C ALA A 33 -2.56 2.03 -5.27
N ILE A 34 -2.84 0.83 -4.77
CA ILE A 34 -2.06 0.22 -3.68
C ILE A 34 -0.66 -0.16 -4.15
N ILE A 35 -0.56 -0.79 -5.33
CA ILE A 35 0.74 -1.16 -5.91
C ILE A 35 1.61 0.08 -6.13
N ARG A 36 1.04 1.17 -6.66
CA ARG A 36 1.75 2.46 -6.81
C ARG A 36 2.27 2.97 -5.47
N LYS A 37 1.44 2.92 -4.42
CA LYS A 37 1.84 3.37 -3.08
C LYS A 37 2.95 2.49 -2.46
N LEU A 38 2.90 1.17 -2.68
CA LEU A 38 3.99 0.26 -2.29
C LEU A 38 5.28 0.56 -3.03
N GLY A 39 5.22 0.82 -4.33
CA GLY A 39 6.39 1.19 -5.14
C GLY A 39 7.04 2.48 -4.66
N ILE A 40 6.23 3.49 -4.33
CA ILE A 40 6.74 4.76 -3.75
C ILE A 40 7.42 4.50 -2.41
N LEU A 41 6.83 3.67 -1.55
CA LEU A 41 7.38 3.37 -0.24
C LEU A 41 8.69 2.58 -0.34
N ALA A 42 8.75 1.57 -1.21
CA ALA A 42 9.97 0.82 -1.49
C ALA A 42 11.06 1.74 -2.06
N ASN A 43 10.70 2.64 -2.99
CA ASN A 43 11.63 3.60 -3.56
C ASN A 43 12.17 4.60 -2.52
N ALA A 44 11.32 5.05 -1.60
CA ALA A 44 11.75 5.92 -0.50
C ALA A 44 12.72 5.20 0.45
N LEU A 45 12.43 3.95 0.83
CA LEU A 45 13.30 3.16 1.70
C LEU A 45 14.67 2.88 1.06
N LEU A 46 14.67 2.53 -0.23
CA LEU A 46 15.90 2.29 -0.98
C LEU A 46 16.74 3.56 -1.13
N ARG A 47 16.09 4.70 -1.44
CA ARG A 47 16.78 5.99 -1.52
C ARG A 47 17.41 6.39 -0.20
N ASP A 48 16.70 6.19 0.90
CA ASP A 48 17.15 6.61 2.23
C ASP A 48 18.01 5.52 2.92
N ASN A 49 18.35 4.43 2.20
CA ASN A 49 19.05 3.23 2.66
C ASN A 49 18.59 2.75 4.04
N ARG A 50 17.29 2.84 4.29
CA ARG A 50 16.67 2.60 5.59
C ARG A 50 15.80 1.35 5.52
N LYS A 51 15.83 0.54 6.57
CA LYS A 51 14.92 -0.60 6.71
C LYS A 51 13.50 -0.09 6.99
N TRP A 52 12.51 -0.85 6.51
CA TRP A 52 11.10 -0.56 6.79
C TRP A 52 10.85 -0.52 8.30
N ALA A 53 10.14 0.51 8.75
CA ALA A 53 9.63 0.65 10.11
C ALA A 53 8.12 0.94 10.03
N GLU A 54 7.33 0.29 10.87
CA GLU A 54 5.86 0.37 10.85
C GLU A 54 5.33 1.78 11.19
N ILE A 55 6.09 2.50 12.01
CA ILE A 55 5.84 3.88 12.39
C ILE A 55 7.06 4.66 11.90
N SER A 56 6.88 5.52 10.88
CA SER A 56 7.89 6.56 10.63
C SER A 56 7.84 7.49 11.84
N PRO A 57 8.96 7.72 12.54
CA PRO A 57 9.05 8.85 13.46
C PRO A 57 8.82 10.17 12.73
#